data_AF-T0M4M0-F1
#
_entry.id   AF-T0M4M0-F1
#
_cell.length_a   1.000
_cell.length_b   1.000
_cell.length_c   1.000
_cell.angle_alpha   90.00
_cell.angle_beta   90.00
_cell.angle_gamma   90.00
#
_symmetry.space_group_name_H-M   'P 1'
#
loop_
_entity.id
_entity.type
_entity.pdbx_description
1 polymer ?
#
loop_
_entity_poly.entity_id
_entity_poly.type
_entity_poly.pdbx_seq_one_letter_code
_entity_poly.pdbx_strand_id
1 'polypeptide(L)'
;MKTNNSEGCALCNATWGEYWREIDGENMLFCCNICADIFQEMVRKVKENTGWEKVDYVNLQGNYSKGRNCTATNGDRKYSYYFRTYSDGKFITFQER
;
A
#
# COMPACT_ATOMS: atom_id res chain seq x y z
N MET A 1 3.46 4.11 10.29
CA MET A 1 3.64 3.53 8.96
C MET A 1 3.76 4.66 7.98
N LYS A 2 4.70 4.59 7.04
CA LYS A 2 4.90 5.62 6.00
C LYS A 2 5.05 4.99 4.62
N THR A 3 4.96 5.79 3.55
CA THR A 3 5.28 5.36 2.19
C THR A 3 6.23 6.35 1.53
N ASN A 4 6.75 6.00 0.34
CA ASN A 4 7.53 6.91 -0.48
C ASN A 4 6.69 7.99 -1.21
N ASN A 5 5.36 7.98 -1.03
CA ASN A 5 4.47 9.04 -1.49
C ASN A 5 4.28 10.05 -0.36
N SER A 6 5.03 11.16 -0.40
CA SER A 6 5.07 12.14 0.69
C SER A 6 4.19 13.37 0.47
N GLU A 7 3.60 13.55 -0.71
CA GLU A 7 2.92 14.80 -1.09
C GLU A 7 1.39 14.71 -1.05
N GLY A 8 0.83 13.50 -0.99
CA GLY A 8 -0.61 13.30 -1.04
C GLY A 8 -1.01 11.87 -0.69
N CYS A 9 -1.91 11.30 -1.49
CA CYS A 9 -2.44 9.96 -1.28
C CYS A 9 -1.32 8.93 -1.03
N ALA A 10 -1.37 8.22 0.09
CA ALA A 10 -0.37 7.25 0.50
C ALA A 10 -0.16 6.13 -0.55
N LEU A 11 -1.21 5.78 -1.31
CA LEU A 11 -1.13 4.80 -2.39
C LEU A 11 -0.66 5.39 -3.72
N CYS A 12 -1.19 6.54 -4.17
CA CYS A 12 -0.98 7.01 -5.56
C CYS A 12 -0.27 8.36 -5.70
N ASN A 13 0.09 9.01 -4.61
CA ASN A 13 0.66 10.37 -4.52
C ASN A 13 -0.20 11.48 -5.13
N ALA A 14 -1.48 11.22 -5.43
CA ALA A 14 -2.40 12.26 -5.85
C ALA A 14 -2.55 13.32 -4.75
N THR A 15 -2.42 14.59 -5.11
CA THR A 15 -2.49 15.76 -4.21
C THR A 15 -3.92 16.30 -4.04
N TRP A 16 -4.91 15.57 -4.54
CA TRP A 16 -6.33 15.87 -4.39
C TRP A 16 -7.02 14.80 -3.55
N GLY A 17 -8.17 15.16 -2.98
CA GLY A 17 -8.94 14.30 -2.09
C GLY A 17 -8.48 14.39 -0.63
N GLU A 18 -9.42 14.07 0.27
CA GLU A 18 -9.30 14.30 1.71
C GLU A 18 -9.75 13.08 2.53
N TYR A 19 -9.62 11.89 1.94
CA TYR A 19 -10.08 10.66 2.58
C TYR A 19 -9.02 10.14 3.56
N TRP A 20 -9.29 10.26 4.85
CA TRP A 20 -8.42 9.74 5.91
C TRP A 20 -8.87 8.36 6.35
N ARG A 21 -7.90 7.47 6.59
CA ARG A 21 -8.15 6.16 7.21
C ARG A 21 -6.97 5.75 8.08
N GLU A 22 -7.30 5.20 9.24
CA GLU A 22 -6.33 4.51 10.08
C GLU A 22 -5.99 3.13 9.49
N ILE A 23 -4.72 2.91 9.17
CA ILE A 23 -4.20 1.62 8.73
C ILE A 23 -2.95 1.34 9.55
N ASP A 24 -2.95 0.19 10.22
CA ASP A 24 -1.84 -0.26 11.06
C ASP A 24 -1.46 0.72 12.18
N GLY A 25 -2.48 1.29 12.84
CA GLY A 25 -2.36 2.24 13.95
C GLY A 25 -1.99 3.66 13.52
N GLU A 26 -2.00 3.95 12.21
CA GLU A 26 -1.46 5.19 11.66
C GLU A 26 -2.48 5.81 10.73
N ASN A 27 -2.78 7.09 10.95
CA ASN A 27 -3.78 7.80 10.15
C ASN A 27 -3.16 8.27 8.83
N MET A 28 -3.67 7.78 7.71
CA MET A 28 -3.11 8.01 6.38
C MET A 28 -4.10 8.74 5.46
N LEU A 29 -3.57 9.66 4.65
CA LEU A 29 -4.33 10.38 3.63
C LEU A 29 -4.43 9.56 2.34
N PHE A 30 -5.63 9.50 1.78
CA PHE A 30 -5.92 8.93 0.48
C PHE A 30 -6.77 9.90 -0.35
N CYS A 31 -6.64 9.82 -1.68
CA CYS A 31 -7.47 10.63 -2.57
C CYS A 31 -8.94 10.14 -2.62
N CYS A 32 -9.19 8.86 -2.29
CA CYS A 32 -10.51 8.25 -2.22
C CYS A 32 -10.50 6.99 -1.34
N ASN A 33 -11.69 6.48 -1.01
CA ASN A 33 -11.88 5.24 -0.26
C ASN A 33 -11.28 4.01 -0.98
N ILE A 34 -11.36 3.95 -2.31
CA ILE A 34 -10.82 2.82 -3.09
C ILE A 34 -9.30 2.69 -2.89
N CYS A 35 -8.57 3.81 -2.86
CA CYS A 35 -7.13 3.78 -2.58
C CYS A 35 -6.84 3.29 -1.15
N ALA A 36 -7.68 3.66 -0.18
CA ALA A 36 -7.56 3.18 1.19
C ALA A 36 -7.84 1.67 1.30
N ASP A 37 -8.89 1.18 0.62
CA ASP A 37 -9.25 -0.25 0.59
C ASP A 37 -8.13 -1.09 -0.02
N ILE A 38 -7.57 -0.66 -1.15
CA ILE A 38 -6.45 -1.33 -1.83
C ILE A 38 -5.22 -1.38 -0.91
N PHE A 39 -4.87 -0.25 -0.30
CA PHE A 39 -3.67 -0.18 0.54
C PHE A 39 -3.82 -1.03 1.81
N GLN A 40 -5.00 -1.02 2.43
CA GLN A 40 -5.32 -1.87 3.58
C GLN A 40 -5.19 -3.36 3.22
N GLU A 41 -5.69 -3.76 2.05
CA GLU A 41 -5.59 -5.13 1.56
C GLU A 41 -4.13 -5.53 1.26
N MET A 42 -3.31 -4.62 0.71
CA MET A 42 -1.87 -4.85 0.54
C MET A 42 -1.18 -5.09 1.88
N VAL A 43 -1.44 -4.25 2.89
CA VAL A 43 -0.85 -4.40 4.24
C VAL A 43 -1.31 -5.71 4.87
N ARG A 44 -2.59 -6.07 4.76
CA ARG A 44 -3.12 -7.36 5.23
C ARG A 44 -2.36 -8.53 4.62
N LYS A 45 -2.19 -8.54 3.29
CA LYS A 45 -1.45 -9.60 2.60
C LYS A 45 0.02 -9.68 3.00
N VAL A 46 0.69 -8.53 3.20
CA VAL A 46 2.07 -8.53 3.70
C VAL A 46 2.12 -9.21 5.07
N LYS A 47 1.25 -8.83 6.01
CA LYS A 47 1.22 -9.44 7.35
C LYS A 47 0.90 -10.93 7.30
N GLU A 48 -0.02 -11.35 6.45
CA GLU A 48 -0.36 -12.78 6.27
C GLU A 48 0.81 -13.61 5.75
N ASN A 49 1.59 -13.09 4.79
CA ASN A 49 2.72 -13.82 4.20
C ASN A 49 3.98 -13.78 5.09
N THR A 50 4.13 -12.74 5.92
CA THR A 50 5.36 -12.53 6.71
C THR A 50 5.20 -12.87 8.19
N GLY A 51 3.97 -12.96 8.69
CA GLY A 51 3.66 -13.05 10.11
C GLY A 51 3.94 -11.78 10.90
N TRP A 52 4.16 -10.63 10.24
CA TRP A 52 4.47 -9.38 10.95
C TRP A 52 3.24 -8.79 11.64
N GLU A 53 3.42 -8.33 12.88
CA GLU A 53 2.38 -7.61 13.62
C GLU A 53 2.17 -6.19 13.10
N LYS A 54 3.23 -5.57 12.55
CA LYS A 54 3.24 -4.18 12.05
C LYS A 54 4.07 -4.05 10.77
N VAL A 55 3.71 -3.10 9.92
CA VAL A 55 4.48 -2.62 8.77
C VAL A 55 4.89 -1.17 9.04
N ASP A 56 6.20 -0.91 9.02
CA ASP A 56 6.74 0.42 9.31
C ASP A 56 6.76 1.30 8.06
N TYR A 57 7.06 0.70 6.91
CA TYR A 57 7.20 1.41 5.66
C TYR A 57 6.79 0.56 4.46
N VAL A 58 6.23 1.21 3.43
CA VAL A 58 5.99 0.60 2.12
C VAL A 58 6.61 1.48 1.03
N ASN A 59 7.61 0.95 0.34
CA ASN A 59 8.13 1.54 -0.88
C ASN A 59 7.29 1.06 -2.07
N LEU A 60 6.81 1.97 -2.91
CA LEU A 60 5.96 1.71 -4.06
C LEU A 60 6.69 2.19 -5.33
N GLN A 61 7.09 1.27 -6.21
CA GLN A 61 7.81 1.59 -7.45
C GLN A 61 7.04 1.13 -8.69
N GLY A 62 6.85 2.06 -9.64
CA GLY A 62 6.10 1.82 -10.86
C GLY A 62 4.85 2.69 -10.95
N ASN A 63 3.90 2.31 -11.79
CA ASN A 63 2.68 3.08 -12.02
C ASN A 63 1.43 2.23 -11.85
N TYR A 64 0.29 2.89 -11.66
CA TYR A 64 -0.97 2.22 -11.36
C TYR A 64 -1.45 1.31 -12.51
N SER A 65 -1.22 1.70 -13.78
CA SER A 65 -1.72 0.98 -14.95
C SER A 65 -0.98 -0.33 -15.25
N LYS A 66 0.33 -0.40 -14.96
CA LYS A 66 1.18 -1.59 -15.19
C LYS A 66 1.40 -2.42 -13.92
N GLY A 67 0.87 -1.98 -12.78
CA GLY A 67 1.21 -2.52 -11.46
C GLY A 67 2.56 -2.00 -10.96
N ARG A 68 2.89 -2.36 -9.72
CA ARG A 68 4.04 -1.82 -9.00
C ARG A 68 4.80 -2.92 -8.28
N ASN A 69 6.11 -2.79 -8.27
CA ASN A 69 6.98 -3.53 -7.37
C ASN A 69 7.05 -2.78 -6.05
N CYS A 70 6.86 -3.50 -4.96
CA CYS A 70 6.76 -2.93 -3.64
C CYS A 70 7.68 -3.65 -2.68
N THR A 71 8.13 -2.90 -1.68
CA THR A 71 8.90 -3.45 -0.57
C THR A 71 8.30 -2.94 0.72
N ALA A 72 7.76 -3.84 1.54
CA ALA A 72 7.34 -3.54 2.89
C ALA A 72 8.49 -3.80 3.86
N THR A 73 8.57 -3.04 4.95
CA THR A 73 9.58 -3.23 6.00
C THR A 73 8.96 -3.31 7.39
N ASN A 74 9.61 -4.09 8.26
CA ASN A 74 9.37 -4.16 9.71
C ASN A 74 10.74 -4.22 10.41
N GLY A 75 11.16 -3.11 11.01
CA GLY A 75 12.54 -2.90 11.44
C GLY A 75 13.53 -3.14 10.30
N ASP A 76 14.49 -4.04 10.51
CA ASP A 76 15.51 -4.42 9.52
C ASP A 76 15.02 -5.45 8.48
N ARG A 77 13.80 -5.99 8.65
CA ARG A 77 13.24 -7.01 7.76
C ARG A 77 12.58 -6.34 6.55
N LYS A 78 12.64 -7.03 5.39
CA LYS A 78 12.05 -6.57 4.14
C LYS A 78 11.27 -7.70 3.48
N TYR A 79 10.17 -7.34 2.84
CA TYR A 79 9.34 -8.24 2.06
C TYR A 79 8.99 -7.59 0.73
N SER A 80 9.39 -8.23 -0.37
CA SER A 80 9.20 -7.72 -1.73
C SER A 80 8.03 -8.42 -2.41
N TYR A 81 7.21 -7.64 -3.09
CA TYR A 81 6.05 -8.17 -3.79
C TYR A 81 5.67 -7.27 -4.96
N TYR A 82 5.05 -7.87 -5.97
CA TYR A 82 4.38 -7.15 -7.04
C TYR A 82 2.89 -7.03 -6.71
N PHE A 83 2.32 -5.83 -6.89
CA PHE A 83 0.87 -5.65 -6.86
C PHE A 83 0.32 -4.98 -8.11
N ARG A 84 -0.89 -5.34 -8.49
CA ARG A 84 -1.65 -4.68 -9.56
C ARG A 84 -3.13 -4.68 -9.23
N THR A 85 -3.76 -3.54 -9.43
CA THR A 85 -5.19 -3.33 -9.22
C THR A 85 -5.91 -3.31 -10.57
N TYR A 86 -7.07 -3.95 -10.66
CA TYR A 86 -7.93 -3.88 -11.84
C TYR A 86 -9.00 -2.79 -11.68
N SER A 87 -9.58 -2.34 -12.80
CA SER A 87 -10.51 -1.21 -12.86
C SER A 87 -11.82 -1.42 -12.09
N ASP A 88 -12.09 -2.64 -11.62
CA ASP A 88 -13.25 -2.99 -10.80
C ASP A 88 -13.07 -2.70 -9.30
N GLY A 89 -11.88 -2.23 -8.90
CA GLY A 89 -11.58 -1.87 -7.51
C GLY A 89 -11.56 -3.04 -6.53
N LYS A 90 -11.78 -4.27 -6.99
CA LYS A 90 -11.93 -5.46 -6.15
C LYS A 90 -10.85 -6.52 -6.39
N PHE A 91 -10.26 -6.54 -7.58
CA PHE A 91 -9.22 -7.52 -7.89
C PHE A 91 -7.81 -6.92 -7.73
N ILE A 92 -7.01 -7.55 -6.86
CA ILE A 92 -5.60 -7.22 -6.66
C ILE A 92 -4.78 -8.47 -6.99
N THR A 93 -3.95 -8.40 -8.02
CA THR A 93 -2.83 -9.35 -8.16
C THR A 93 -1.83 -9.02 -7.07
N PHE A 94 -1.45 -10.02 -6.27
CA PHE A 94 -0.38 -9.93 -5.29
C PHE A 94 0.53 -11.14 -5.49
N GLN A 95 1.81 -10.89 -5.75
CA GLN A 95 2.79 -11.94 -6.00
C GLN A 95 4.06 -11.62 -5.23
N GLU A 96 4.51 -12.55 -4.41
CA GLU A 96 5.83 -12.48 -3.77
C GLU A 96 6.94 -12.40 -4.84
N ARG A 97 8.01 -11.69 -4.50
CA ARG A 97 9.17 -11.46 -5.38
C ARG A 97 10.47 -11.74 -4.68
#